data_AF-A0A2H9LJ40-F1
#
_entry.id   AF-A0A2H9LJ40-F1
#
_cell.length_a   1.000
_cell.length_b   1.000
_cell.length_c   1.000
_cell.angle_alpha   90.00
_cell.angle_beta   90.00
_cell.angle_gamma   90.00
#
_symmetry.space_group_name_H-M   'P 1'
#
loop_
_entity.id
_entity.type
_entity.pdbx_description
1 polymer ?
#
loop_
_entity_poly.entity_id
_entity_poly.type
_entity_poly.pdbx_seq_one_letter_code
_entity_poly.pdbx_strand_id
1 'polypeptide(L)'
;MKNLITKEKLLKYFEITGKALSAAKKSPNRTSLSMERKEILQMAESYYSDAKHYYDKGDWVTAFASLNYAHGWLDAGARLGIFDVHNSEIFSAD
;
A
#
# COMPACT_ATOMS: atom_id res chain seq x y z
N MET A 1 22.79 -0.77 14.09
CA MET A 1 21.87 0.27 13.57
C MET A 1 20.60 -0.35 12.98
N LYS A 2 19.76 -1.03 13.78
CA LYS A 2 18.50 -1.65 13.29
C LYS A 2 17.26 -0.75 13.42
N ASN A 3 17.40 0.45 13.98
CA ASN A 3 16.27 1.31 14.40
C ASN A 3 16.11 2.59 13.56
N LEU A 4 16.85 2.74 12.45
CA LEU A 4 16.79 3.92 11.59
C LEU A 4 16.10 3.58 10.27
N ILE A 5 15.31 4.52 9.76
CA ILE A 5 14.78 4.44 8.40
C ILE A 5 15.84 5.00 7.46
N THR A 6 16.36 4.14 6.60
CA THR A 6 17.30 4.55 5.54
C THR A 6 16.54 4.90 4.27
N LYS A 7 17.13 5.75 3.43
CA LYS A 7 16.58 6.05 2.09
C LYS A 7 16.29 4.79 1.30
N GLU A 8 17.22 3.83 1.34
CA GLU A 8 17.13 2.56 0.62
C GLU A 8 15.96 1.69 1.11
N LYS A 9 15.77 1.61 2.44
CA LYS A 9 14.59 0.95 3.03
C LYS A 9 13.30 1.65 2.60
N LEU A 10 13.27 2.98 2.65
CA LEU A 10 12.07 3.75 2.32
C LEU A 10 11.70 3.63 0.83
N LEU A 11 12.67 3.71 -0.08
CA LEU A 11 12.48 3.49 -1.52
C LEU A 11 11.97 2.08 -1.82
N LYS A 12 12.47 1.07 -1.12
CA LYS A 12 11.94 -0.30 -1.23
C LYS A 12 10.46 -0.38 -0.82
N TYR A 13 10.04 0.32 0.22
CA TYR A 13 8.62 0.35 0.63
C TYR A 13 7.73 1.10 -0.36
N PHE A 14 8.23 2.18 -0.98
CA PHE A 14 7.55 2.84 -2.10
C PHE A 14 7.34 1.87 -3.26
N GLU A 15 8.39 1.15 -3.65
CA GLU A 15 8.31 0.18 -4.75
C GLU A 15 7.28 -0.91 -4.47
N ILE A 16 7.37 -1.58 -3.31
CA ILE A 16 6.47 -2.67 -2.94
C ILE A 16 5.02 -2.18 -2.86
N THR A 17 4.77 -1.08 -2.15
CA THR A 17 3.41 -0.53 -1.99
C THR A 17 2.84 -0.02 -3.32
N GLY A 18 3.67 0.59 -4.16
CA GLY A 18 3.26 1.03 -5.49
C GLY A 18 2.89 -0.13 -6.41
N LYS A 19 3.66 -1.23 -6.36
CA LYS A 19 3.33 -2.48 -7.09
C LYS A 19 2.01 -3.07 -6.60
N ALA A 20 1.83 -3.21 -5.28
CA ALA A 20 0.59 -3.72 -4.68
C ALA A 20 -0.62 -2.87 -5.07
N LEU A 21 -0.51 -1.54 -4.99
CA LEU A 21 -1.58 -0.63 -5.40
C LEU A 21 -1.91 -0.77 -6.89
N SER A 22 -0.91 -0.88 -7.76
CA SER A 22 -1.13 -1.08 -9.20
C SER A 22 -1.83 -2.40 -9.50
N ALA A 23 -1.42 -3.48 -8.81
CA ALA A 23 -2.04 -4.80 -8.94
C ALA A 23 -3.51 -4.78 -8.46
N ALA A 24 -3.76 -4.21 -7.28
CA ALA A 24 -5.10 -4.07 -6.71
C ALA A 24 -6.05 -3.32 -7.66
N LYS A 25 -5.63 -2.18 -8.23
CA LYS A 25 -6.45 -1.42 -9.21
C LYS A 25 -6.86 -2.24 -10.43
N LYS A 26 -5.94 -3.07 -10.95
CA LYS A 26 -6.13 -3.89 -12.16
C LYS A 26 -6.88 -5.19 -11.89
N SER A 27 -6.89 -5.65 -10.64
CA SER A 27 -7.54 -6.91 -10.26
C SER A 27 -9.06 -6.86 -10.45
N PRO A 28 -9.72 -7.98 -10.75
CA PRO A 28 -11.16 -8.12 -10.58
C PRO A 28 -11.62 -7.90 -9.12
N ASN A 29 -12.91 -7.60 -8.93
CA ASN A 29 -13.58 -7.72 -7.64
C ASN A 29 -14.42 -8.99 -7.65
N ARG A 30 -14.13 -9.93 -6.74
CA ARG A 30 -14.87 -11.21 -6.62
C ARG A 30 -16.04 -11.14 -5.62
N THR A 31 -16.33 -9.96 -5.10
CA THR A 31 -17.37 -9.72 -4.07
C THR A 31 -18.43 -8.73 -4.56
N SER A 32 -19.51 -8.57 -3.80
CA SER A 32 -20.48 -7.48 -4.00
C SER A 32 -20.05 -6.13 -3.41
N LEU A 33 -18.85 -6.05 -2.79
CA LEU A 33 -18.37 -4.89 -2.03
C LEU A 33 -17.70 -3.86 -2.95
N SER A 34 -18.47 -3.25 -3.86
CA SER A 34 -17.94 -2.31 -4.85
C SER A 34 -17.61 -0.94 -4.26
N MET A 35 -18.36 -0.51 -3.24
CA MET A 35 -18.14 0.77 -2.56
C MET A 35 -16.90 0.70 -1.67
N GLU A 36 -16.77 -0.37 -0.90
CA GLU A 36 -15.62 -0.66 -0.05
C GLU A 36 -14.35 -0.79 -0.90
N ARG A 37 -14.45 -1.43 -2.07
CA ARG A 37 -13.33 -1.45 -3.02
C ARG A 37 -12.85 -0.05 -3.39
N LYS A 38 -13.78 0.85 -3.70
CA LYS A 38 -13.46 2.24 -4.06
C LYS A 38 -12.82 2.97 -2.88
N GLU A 39 -13.37 2.80 -1.68
CA GLU A 39 -12.85 3.41 -0.46
C GLU A 39 -11.44 2.91 -0.12
N ILE A 40 -11.22 1.60 -0.15
CA ILE A 40 -9.90 0.99 0.10
C ILE A 40 -8.87 1.52 -0.89
N LEU A 41 -9.19 1.54 -2.19
CA LEU A 41 -8.29 2.09 -3.22
C LEU A 41 -8.01 3.58 -2.99
N GLN A 42 -9.04 4.37 -2.71
CA GLN A 42 -8.89 5.79 -2.43
C GLN A 42 -7.97 6.03 -1.22
N MET A 43 -8.18 5.29 -0.13
CA MET A 43 -7.35 5.41 1.07
C MET A 43 -5.91 5.00 0.80
N ALA A 44 -5.68 3.87 0.13
CA ALA A 44 -4.33 3.44 -0.24
C ALA A 44 -3.61 4.47 -1.14
N GLU A 45 -4.32 5.07 -2.10
CA GLU A 45 -3.78 6.11 -2.98
C GLU A 45 -3.44 7.39 -2.23
N SER A 46 -4.34 7.86 -1.35
CA SER A 46 -4.12 9.06 -0.54
C SER A 46 -2.87 8.92 0.33
N TYR A 47 -2.73 7.81 1.06
CA TYR A 47 -1.56 7.60 1.91
C TYR A 47 -0.28 7.34 1.12
N TYR A 48 -0.35 6.74 -0.07
CA TYR A 48 0.81 6.63 -0.96
C TYR A 48 1.25 8.02 -1.47
N SER A 49 0.31 8.92 -1.75
CA SER A 49 0.60 10.32 -2.09
C SER A 49 1.19 11.08 -0.90
N ASP A 50 0.63 10.91 0.29
CA ASP A 50 1.16 11.53 1.52
C ASP A 50 2.57 11.06 1.81
N ALA A 51 2.87 9.77 1.60
CA ALA A 51 4.22 9.26 1.74
C ALA A 51 5.21 10.02 0.86
N LYS A 52 4.87 10.29 -0.42
CA LYS A 52 5.73 11.08 -1.32
C LYS A 52 5.93 12.48 -0.78
N HIS A 53 4.85 13.12 -0.32
CA HIS A 53 4.90 14.46 0.26
C HIS A 53 5.85 14.54 1.45
N TYR A 54 5.77 13.60 2.39
CA TYR A 54 6.65 13.56 3.56
C TYR A 54 8.10 13.17 3.19
N TYR A 55 8.28 12.29 2.21
CA TYR A 55 9.59 11.95 1.70
C TYR A 55 10.32 13.17 1.11
N ASP A 56 9.64 13.98 0.29
CA ASP A 56 10.19 15.19 -0.32
C ASP A 56 10.56 16.26 0.73
N LYS A 57 9.87 16.26 1.89
CA LYS A 57 10.17 17.12 3.04
C LYS A 57 11.27 16.59 3.96
N GLY A 58 11.78 15.38 3.72
CA GLY A 58 12.77 14.73 4.59
C GLY A 58 12.19 14.10 5.85
N ASP A 59 10.86 14.08 6.03
CA ASP A 59 10.19 13.39 7.13
C ASP A 59 10.00 11.90 6.80
N TRP A 60 11.09 11.15 6.93
CA TRP A 60 11.12 9.75 6.52
C TRP A 60 10.35 8.81 7.46
N VAL A 61 10.18 9.19 8.73
CA VAL A 61 9.38 8.41 9.68
C VAL A 61 7.92 8.47 9.28
N THR A 62 7.40 9.67 9.02
CA THR A 62 6.01 9.83 8.59
C THR A 62 5.80 9.24 7.20
N ALA A 63 6.74 9.43 6.25
CA ALA A 63 6.66 8.79 4.94
C ALA A 63 6.56 7.26 5.03
N PHE A 64 7.38 6.65 5.89
CA PHE A 64 7.34 5.21 6.12
C PHE A 64 6.02 4.77 6.77
N ALA A 65 5.54 5.51 7.77
CA ALA A 65 4.26 5.22 8.42
C ALA A 65 3.10 5.27 7.40
N SER A 66 3.06 6.30 6.55
CA SER A 66 2.05 6.43 5.49
C SER A 66 2.10 5.27 4.49
N LEU A 67 3.30 4.80 4.09
CA LEU A 67 3.43 3.63 3.22
C LEU A 67 2.87 2.35 3.87
N ASN A 68 3.19 2.10 5.15
CA ASN A 68 2.67 0.94 5.85
C ASN A 68 1.15 0.99 6.00
N TYR A 69 0.59 2.18 6.25
CA TYR A 69 -0.86 2.34 6.36
C TYR A 69 -1.55 2.16 5.00
N ALA A 70 -0.99 2.70 3.91
CA ALA A 70 -1.46 2.44 2.56
C ALA A 70 -1.45 0.93 2.24
N HIS A 71 -0.35 0.25 2.59
CA HIS A 71 -0.22 -1.19 2.38
C HIS A 71 -1.21 -2.01 3.21
N GLY A 72 -1.50 -1.58 4.45
CA GLY A 72 -2.49 -2.21 5.31
C GLY A 72 -3.90 -2.21 4.70
N TRP A 73 -4.30 -1.11 4.05
CA TRP A 73 -5.56 -1.07 3.28
C TRP A 73 -5.57 -2.07 2.12
N LEU A 74 -4.46 -2.18 1.39
CA LEU A 74 -4.32 -3.11 0.27
C LEU A 74 -4.41 -4.57 0.72
N ASP A 75 -3.70 -4.92 1.81
CA ASP A 75 -3.73 -6.26 2.40
C ASP A 75 -5.13 -6.61 2.92
N ALA A 76 -5.84 -5.66 3.54
CA ALA A 76 -7.22 -5.87 3.98
C ALA A 76 -8.14 -6.18 2.79
N GLY A 77 -8.04 -5.41 1.70
CA GLY A 77 -8.82 -5.67 0.49
C GLY A 77 -8.50 -7.01 -0.17
N ALA A 78 -7.23 -7.42 -0.19
CA ALA A 78 -6.82 -8.74 -0.68
C ALA A 78 -7.40 -9.87 0.18
N ARG A 79 -7.28 -9.78 1.52
CA ARG A 79 -7.82 -10.77 2.47
C ARG A 79 -9.34 -10.93 2.39
N LEU A 80 -10.06 -9.84 2.09
CA LEU A 80 -11.52 -9.86 1.92
C LEU A 80 -11.96 -10.36 0.53
N GLY A 81 -11.02 -10.66 -0.38
CA GLY A 81 -11.31 -11.04 -1.76
C GLY A 81 -11.82 -9.88 -2.64
N ILE A 82 -11.75 -8.64 -2.14
CA ILE A 82 -12.10 -7.43 -2.87
C ILE A 82 -11.12 -7.19 -4.02
N PHE A 83 -9.84 -7.53 -3.81
CA PHE A 83 -8.82 -7.59 -4.84
C PHE A 83 -8.49 -9.04 -5.15
N ASP A 84 -8.71 -9.44 -6.39
CA ASP A 84 -8.28 -10.73 -6.90
C ASP A 84 -6.77 -10.69 -7.25
N VAL A 85 -5.94 -10.85 -6.23
CA VAL A 85 -4.48 -10.81 -6.32
C VAL A 85 -3.89 -12.05 -5.65
N HIS A 86 -2.84 -12.61 -6.24
CA HIS A 86 -2.15 -13.81 -5.76
C HIS A 86 -0.65 -13.58 -5.90
N ASN A 87 -0.05 -12.86 -4.95
CA ASN A 87 1.37 -12.54 -4.95
C ASN A 87 1.89 -12.21 -3.54
N SER A 88 2.33 -13.25 -2.85
CA SER A 88 2.98 -13.19 -1.53
C SER A 88 4.26 -12.35 -1.44
N GLU A 89 4.87 -11.93 -2.57
CA GLU A 89 6.02 -11.01 -2.53
C GLU A 89 5.62 -9.57 -2.24
N ILE A 90 4.37 -9.19 -2.53
CA ILE A 90 3.87 -7.81 -2.41
C ILE A 90 2.55 -7.68 -1.65
N PHE A 91 1.92 -8.79 -1.26
CA PHE A 91 0.79 -8.82 -0.34
C PHE A 91 1.10 -9.76 0.81
N SER A 92 0.69 -9.40 2.02
CA SER A 92 0.72 -10.29 3.19
C SER A 92 -0.49 -11.24 3.20
N ALA A 93 -1.38 -11.12 2.21
CA ALA A 93 -2.59 -11.89 2.03
C ALA A 93 -2.34 -13.07 1.08
N ASP A 94 -1.60 -14.07 1.56
CA ASP A 94 -1.57 -15.43 1.02
C ASP A 94 -1.50 -16.39 2.21
#